data_AF-D3AQX2-F1
#
_entry.id   AF-D3AQX2-F1
#
_cell.length_a   1.000
_cell.length_b   1.000
_cell.length_c   1.000
_cell.angle_alpha   90.00
_cell.angle_beta   90.00
_cell.angle_gamma   90.00
#
_symmetry.space_group_name_H-M   'P 1'
#
loop_
_entity.id
_entity.type
_entity.pdbx_description
1 polymer ?
#
loop_
_entity_poly.entity_id
_entity_poly.type
_entity_poly.pdbx_seq_one_letter_code
_entity_poly.pdbx_strand_id
1 'polypeptide(L)'
;MGLLLSSSFPAYAVSTDSTVVGGWDEDTGYFVNADAYNKAMEKRGLLRSDPVHEGERQRKDQSGNTYFRAHGWTSWPGVYHYTRARMETYGGSILTDSGRKWGTSETQATSPWHKFDPDVSDRARTYYGSEE
;
A
#
# COMPACT_ATOMS: atom_id res chain seq x y z
N MET A 1 -47.66 3.74 6.64
CA MET A 1 -46.56 4.28 5.79
C MET A 1 -45.31 4.32 6.66
N GLY A 2 -44.47 3.29 6.61
CA GLY A 2 -43.28 3.18 7.48
C GLY A 2 -42.02 3.45 6.66
N LEU A 3 -41.32 4.53 6.98
CA LEU A 3 -40.09 4.96 6.30
C LEU A 3 -38.91 4.12 6.81
N LEU A 4 -38.30 3.30 5.96
CA LEU A 4 -37.06 2.59 6.28
C LEU A 4 -35.87 3.53 6.01
N LEU A 5 -35.13 3.87 7.06
CA LEU A 5 -33.85 4.56 6.96
C LEU A 5 -32.80 3.54 6.49
N SER A 6 -32.45 3.58 5.21
CA SER A 6 -31.29 2.84 4.68
C SER A 6 -30.02 3.61 5.01
N SER A 7 -29.32 3.20 6.07
CA SER A 7 -27.94 3.63 6.32
C SER A 7 -27.03 2.99 5.26
N SER A 8 -26.72 3.75 4.22
CA SER A 8 -25.69 3.38 3.24
C SER A 8 -24.32 3.61 3.88
N PHE A 9 -23.62 2.53 4.22
CA PHE A 9 -22.19 2.63 4.58
C PHE A 9 -21.39 2.82 3.29
N PRO A 10 -20.46 3.78 3.20
CA PRO A 10 -19.55 3.84 2.07
C PRO A 10 -18.73 2.55 2.05
N ALA A 11 -18.87 1.77 0.99
CA ALA A 11 -17.96 0.68 0.71
C ALA A 11 -16.58 1.29 0.47
N TYR A 12 -15.65 1.05 1.39
CA TYR A 12 -14.25 1.38 1.18
C TYR A 12 -13.80 0.62 -0.08
N ALA A 13 -13.52 1.35 -1.16
CA ALA A 13 -12.86 0.78 -2.32
C ALA A 13 -11.42 0.43 -1.88
N VAL A 14 -11.26 -0.79 -1.37
CA VAL A 14 -9.95 -1.43 -1.27
C VAL A 14 -9.39 -1.43 -2.69
N SER A 15 -8.15 -0.98 -2.85
CA SER A 15 -7.48 -0.93 -4.15
C SER A 15 -7.73 -2.24 -4.91
N THR A 16 -8.49 -2.17 -6.00
CA THR A 16 -8.97 -3.30 -6.82
C THR A 16 -7.86 -3.95 -7.66
N ASP A 17 -6.60 -3.77 -7.26
CA ASP A 17 -5.48 -4.43 -7.89
C ASP A 17 -5.39 -5.84 -7.29
N SER A 18 -6.04 -6.80 -7.94
CA SER A 18 -6.07 -8.22 -7.54
C SER A 18 -4.68 -8.86 -7.49
N THR A 19 -3.64 -8.16 -7.97
CA THR A 19 -2.24 -8.58 -7.91
C THR A 19 -1.53 -8.17 -6.62
N VAL A 20 -2.12 -7.26 -5.84
CA VAL A 20 -1.59 -6.82 -4.56
C VAL A 20 -1.81 -7.92 -3.55
N VAL A 21 -0.71 -8.49 -3.06
CA VAL A 21 -0.71 -9.55 -2.05
C VAL A 21 -0.98 -8.95 -0.66
N GLY A 22 -0.42 -7.78 -0.38
CA GLY A 22 -0.65 -7.08 0.88
C GLY A 22 0.01 -5.71 0.87
N GLY A 23 0.08 -5.10 2.04
CA GLY A 23 0.64 -3.77 2.19
C GLY A 23 0.62 -3.26 3.62
N TRP A 24 0.96 -1.99 3.76
CA TRP A 24 0.84 -1.22 5.00
C TRP A 24 0.10 0.08 4.71
N ASP A 25 -0.74 0.47 5.65
CA ASP A 25 -1.57 1.66 5.62
C ASP A 25 -1.33 2.44 6.92
N GLU A 26 -1.16 3.76 6.84
CA GLU A 26 -0.82 4.52 8.04
C GLU A 26 -1.92 4.51 9.12
N ASP A 27 -3.18 4.39 8.71
CA ASP A 27 -4.34 4.44 9.62
C ASP A 27 -4.63 3.06 10.20
N THR A 28 -4.46 2.01 9.41
CA THR A 28 -4.93 0.65 9.73
C THR A 28 -3.81 -0.37 9.90
N GLY A 29 -2.57 -0.01 9.55
CA GLY A 29 -1.39 -0.86 9.67
C GLY A 29 -1.27 -1.89 8.54
N TYR A 30 -0.69 -3.03 8.87
CA TYR A 30 -0.45 -4.12 7.91
C TYR A 30 -1.77 -4.77 7.46
N PHE A 31 -1.89 -5.04 6.16
CA PHE A 31 -3.03 -5.74 5.58
C PHE A 31 -2.59 -6.76 4.53
N VAL A 32 -3.44 -7.78 4.32
CA VAL A 32 -3.22 -8.84 3.33
C VAL A 32 -4.50 -9.05 2.53
N ASN A 33 -4.35 -9.23 1.22
CA ASN A 33 -5.40 -9.74 0.36
C ASN A 33 -5.30 -11.27 0.34
N ALA A 34 -6.21 -11.95 1.05
CA ALA A 34 -6.17 -13.40 1.21
C ALA A 34 -6.18 -14.15 -0.14
N ASP A 35 -6.97 -13.70 -1.11
CA ASP A 35 -7.06 -14.33 -2.43
C ASP A 35 -5.75 -14.20 -3.22
N ALA A 36 -5.18 -13.00 -3.26
CA ALA A 36 -3.92 -12.74 -3.94
C ALA A 36 -2.75 -13.44 -3.24
N TYR A 37 -2.75 -13.46 -1.92
CA TYR A 37 -1.76 -14.17 -1.11
C TYR A 37 -1.83 -15.69 -1.35
N ASN A 38 -3.01 -16.30 -1.28
CA ASN A 38 -3.18 -17.73 -1.52
C ASN A 38 -2.73 -18.11 -2.92
N LYS A 39 -3.12 -17.36 -3.96
CA LYS A 39 -2.64 -17.57 -5.34
C LYS A 39 -1.11 -17.46 -5.45
N ALA A 40 -0.54 -16.44 -4.79
CA ALA A 40 0.88 -16.20 -4.79
C ALA A 40 1.66 -17.33 -4.08
N MET A 41 1.06 -18.03 -3.13
CA MET A 41 1.64 -19.20 -2.45
C MET A 41 1.40 -20.51 -3.22
N GLU A 42 0.19 -20.76 -3.72
CA GLU A 42 -0.15 -21.95 -4.52
C GLU A 42 0.77 -22.10 -5.74
N LYS A 43 0.99 -21.01 -6.48
CA LYS A 43 1.86 -20.98 -7.67
C LYS A 43 3.31 -21.36 -7.35
N ARG A 44 3.73 -21.26 -6.09
CA ARG A 44 5.13 -21.33 -5.67
C ARG A 44 5.54 -22.64 -5.01
N GLY A 45 4.59 -23.48 -4.61
CA GLY A 45 4.84 -24.74 -3.91
C GLY A 45 5.40 -24.54 -2.48
N LEU A 46 5.45 -25.63 -1.72
CA LEU A 46 5.69 -25.69 -0.26
C LEU A 46 7.08 -25.22 0.23
N LEU A 47 7.92 -24.60 -0.61
CA LEU A 47 9.35 -24.38 -0.33
C LEU A 47 9.75 -22.90 -0.17
N ARG A 48 8.81 -21.95 -0.17
CA ARG A 48 9.13 -20.52 -0.10
C ARG A 48 8.63 -19.89 1.19
N SER A 49 9.45 -18.98 1.71
CA SER A 49 9.21 -18.19 2.92
C SER A 49 8.05 -17.21 2.76
N ASP A 50 7.43 -16.86 3.87
CA ASP A 50 6.41 -15.80 3.92
C ASP A 50 7.01 -14.42 3.63
N PRO A 51 6.26 -13.52 2.97
CA PRO A 51 6.65 -12.13 2.82
C PRO A 51 6.53 -11.40 4.16
N VAL A 52 7.56 -10.63 4.51
CA VAL A 52 7.52 -9.61 5.56
C VAL A 52 7.46 -8.26 4.87
N HIS A 53 6.47 -7.44 5.20
CA HIS A 53 6.31 -6.11 4.62
C HIS A 53 6.06 -5.08 5.70
N GLU A 54 6.75 -3.96 5.58
CA GLU A 54 6.65 -2.84 6.49
C GLU A 54 6.59 -1.54 5.66
N GLY A 55 5.94 -0.55 6.25
CA GLY A 55 5.78 0.76 5.65
C GLY A 55 5.86 1.84 6.72
N GLU A 56 6.24 3.03 6.29
CA GLU A 56 6.26 4.22 7.13
C GLU A 56 5.91 5.48 6.32
N ARG A 57 5.42 6.48 7.04
CA ARG A 57 5.30 7.86 6.55
C ARG A 57 6.52 8.64 7.01
N GLN A 58 7.31 9.11 6.06
CA GLN A 58 8.43 10.00 6.35
C GLN A 58 7.99 11.46 6.26
N ARG A 59 8.49 12.29 7.19
CA ARG A 59 8.23 13.72 7.26
C ARG A 59 9.50 14.50 6.96
N LYS A 60 9.38 15.61 6.22
CA LYS A 60 10.44 16.58 6.01
C LYS A 60 9.87 17.99 6.09
N ASP A 61 10.44 18.82 6.95
CA ASP A 61 10.11 20.24 7.02
C ASP A 61 11.21 21.07 6.31
N GLN A 62 10.82 21.91 5.35
CA GLN A 62 11.75 22.73 4.58
C GLN A 62 11.10 24.08 4.20
N SER A 63 11.78 25.18 4.51
CA SER A 63 11.36 26.55 4.14
C SER A 63 9.92 26.89 4.56
N GLY A 64 9.52 26.51 5.78
CA GLY A 64 8.16 26.74 6.30
C GLY A 64 7.07 25.83 5.73
N ASN A 65 7.43 24.85 4.90
CA ASN A 65 6.51 23.83 4.39
C ASN A 65 6.83 22.46 5.00
N THR A 66 5.78 21.68 5.26
CA THR A 66 5.88 20.27 5.63
C THR A 66 5.66 19.41 4.40
N TYR A 67 6.45 18.36 4.24
CA TYR A 67 6.36 17.38 3.18
C TYR A 67 6.28 15.97 3.77
N PHE A 68 5.54 15.10 3.09
CA PHE A 68 5.38 13.71 3.45
C PHE A 68 5.68 12.80 2.27
N ARG A 69 6.15 11.59 2.55
CA ARG A 69 6.26 10.53 1.55
C ARG A 69 6.04 9.17 2.20
N ALA A 70 5.57 8.23 1.40
CA ALA A 70 5.50 6.84 1.78
C ALA A 70 6.83 6.15 1.49
N HIS A 71 7.25 5.29 2.39
CA HIS A 71 8.42 4.44 2.24
C HIS A 71 8.04 3.03 2.68
N GLY A 72 8.29 2.03 1.84
CA GLY A 72 7.97 0.65 2.14
C GLY A 72 9.08 -0.29 1.71
N TRP A 73 9.21 -1.39 2.43
CA TRP A 73 10.15 -2.45 2.16
C TRP A 73 9.46 -3.80 2.33
N THR A 74 9.81 -4.73 1.45
CA THR A 74 9.33 -6.11 1.49
C THR A 74 10.54 -7.04 1.44
N SER A 75 10.57 -7.99 2.38
CA SER A 75 11.46 -9.14 2.32
C SER A 75 10.63 -10.37 2.00
N TRP A 76 10.92 -11.00 0.87
CA TRP A 76 10.31 -12.25 0.45
C TRP A 76 11.40 -13.18 -0.12
N PRO A 77 12.13 -13.90 0.75
CA PRO A 77 13.31 -14.67 0.35
C PRO A 77 13.09 -15.60 -0.84
N GLY A 78 13.95 -15.45 -1.86
CA GLY A 78 13.91 -16.24 -3.09
C GLY A 78 12.77 -15.88 -4.03
N VAL A 79 11.93 -14.89 -3.71
CA VAL A 79 10.76 -14.53 -4.52
C VAL A 79 10.99 -13.26 -5.29
N TYR A 80 10.73 -13.31 -6.60
CA TYR A 80 10.60 -12.12 -7.44
C TYR A 80 9.25 -11.46 -7.15
N HIS A 81 9.30 -10.24 -6.63
CA HIS A 81 8.15 -9.48 -6.16
C HIS A 81 8.41 -7.97 -6.35
N TYR A 82 7.40 -7.16 -6.09
CA TYR A 82 7.53 -5.71 -6.07
C TYR A 82 7.16 -5.12 -4.70
N THR A 83 7.72 -3.95 -4.44
CA THR A 83 7.19 -2.98 -3.46
C THR A 83 6.77 -1.70 -4.19
N ARG A 84 5.70 -1.05 -3.75
CA ARG A 84 5.21 0.23 -4.26
C ARG A 84 4.81 1.11 -3.08
N ALA A 85 5.21 2.37 -3.10
CA ALA A 85 4.89 3.34 -2.07
C ALA A 85 4.13 4.52 -2.67
N ARG A 86 3.04 4.92 -2.03
CA ARG A 86 2.17 6.00 -2.51
C ARG A 86 1.73 6.91 -1.37
N MET A 87 1.61 8.19 -1.69
CA MET A 87 0.75 9.10 -0.96
C MET A 87 -0.62 9.08 -1.63
N GLU A 88 -1.67 8.85 -0.84
CA GLU A 88 -3.05 8.80 -1.30
C GLU A 88 -3.92 9.74 -0.48
N THR A 89 -5.06 10.15 -1.00
CA THR A 89 -6.06 10.87 -0.20
C THR A 89 -6.91 9.89 0.61
N TYR A 90 -7.68 10.40 1.57
CA TYR A 90 -8.71 9.58 2.21
C TYR A 90 -9.72 8.97 1.20
N GLY A 91 -9.95 9.64 0.06
CA GLY A 91 -10.81 9.14 -1.02
C GLY A 91 -10.16 8.09 -1.93
N GLY A 92 -8.88 7.75 -1.73
CA GLY A 92 -8.14 6.80 -2.56
C GLY A 92 -7.53 7.38 -3.83
N SER A 93 -7.55 8.70 -4.00
CA SER A 93 -6.86 9.37 -5.12
C SER A 93 -5.36 9.34 -4.89
N ILE A 94 -4.59 9.00 -5.92
CA ILE A 94 -3.12 8.97 -5.85
C ILE A 94 -2.56 10.39 -5.93
N LEU A 95 -1.78 10.78 -4.93
CA LEU A 95 -1.07 12.07 -4.87
C LEU A 95 0.35 11.94 -5.40
N THR A 96 1.09 10.94 -4.93
CA THR A 96 2.41 10.58 -5.45
C THR A 96 2.57 9.07 -5.49
N ASP A 97 3.37 8.59 -6.44
CA ASP A 97 3.58 7.16 -6.65
C ASP A 97 5.04 6.88 -7.01
N SER A 98 5.64 5.89 -6.34
CA SER A 98 6.98 5.40 -6.67
C SER A 98 7.02 4.57 -7.96
N GLY A 99 5.87 4.09 -8.41
CA GLY A 99 5.74 2.95 -9.31
C GLY A 99 6.12 1.64 -8.59
N ARG A 100 5.93 0.51 -9.27
CA ARG A 100 6.35 -0.81 -8.75
C ARG A 100 7.88 -0.95 -8.85
N LYS A 101 8.53 -1.27 -7.75
CA LYS A 101 9.97 -1.57 -7.68
C LYS A 101 10.15 -3.07 -7.52
N TRP A 102 10.57 -3.70 -8.60
CA TRP A 102 10.74 -5.15 -8.67
C TRP A 102 12.13 -5.58 -8.24
N GLY A 103 12.23 -6.78 -7.69
CA GLY A 103 13.48 -7.40 -7.28
C GLY A 103 13.24 -8.79 -6.72
N THR A 104 14.33 -9.47 -6.36
CA THR A 104 14.31 -10.81 -5.77
C THR A 104 14.74 -10.73 -4.33
N SER A 105 14.07 -11.48 -3.45
CA SER A 105 14.33 -11.52 -2.00
C SER A 105 14.00 -10.25 -1.25
N GLU A 106 14.45 -9.08 -1.70
CA GLU A 106 14.19 -7.81 -1.02
C GLU A 106 13.85 -6.73 -2.04
N THR A 107 12.84 -5.93 -1.74
CA THR A 107 12.48 -4.75 -2.53
C THR A 107 12.13 -3.57 -1.64
N GLN A 108 12.44 -2.37 -2.11
CA GLN A 108 12.15 -1.13 -1.41
C GLN A 108 11.61 -0.11 -2.40
N ALA A 109 10.62 0.68 -1.96
CA ALA A 109 10.07 1.76 -2.76
C ALA A 109 9.82 2.99 -1.89
N THR A 110 10.15 4.15 -2.45
CA THR A 110 9.94 5.45 -1.81
C THR A 110 9.17 6.34 -2.78
N SER A 111 8.07 6.92 -2.33
CA SER A 111 7.32 7.88 -3.15
C SER A 111 8.04 9.22 -3.23
N PRO A 112 7.78 10.02 -4.27
CA PRO A 112 8.13 11.44 -4.24
C PRO A 112 7.53 12.15 -3.02
N TRP A 113 8.21 13.22 -2.57
CA TRP A 113 7.72 14.10 -1.52
C TRP A 113 6.45 14.82 -1.99
N HIS A 114 5.37 14.64 -1.24
CA HIS A 114 4.14 15.40 -1.35
C HIS A 114 4.18 16.57 -0.36
N LYS A 115 3.82 17.78 -0.79
CA LYS A 115 3.67 18.91 0.12
C LYS A 115 2.39 18.71 0.92
N PHE A 116 2.47 18.80 2.25
CA PHE A 116 1.31 18.68 3.12
C PHE A 116 0.23 19.68 2.72
N ASP A 117 -0.99 19.16 2.56
CA ASP A 117 -2.19 19.93 2.29
C ASP A 117 -3.25 19.57 3.36
N PRO A 118 -3.62 20.50 4.24
CA PRO A 118 -4.56 20.24 5.32
C PRO A 118 -5.97 19.90 4.82
N ASP A 119 -6.31 20.23 3.57
CA ASP A 119 -7.64 20.01 3.01
C ASP A 119 -7.80 18.61 2.36
N VAL A 120 -6.69 17.90 2.15
CA VAL A 120 -6.65 16.70 1.30
C VAL A 120 -6.65 15.39 2.10
N SER A 121 -6.42 15.45 3.42
CA SER A 121 -6.29 14.28 4.30
C SER A 121 -5.37 13.22 3.67
N ASP A 122 -4.12 13.60 3.46
CA ASP A 122 -3.12 12.79 2.79
C ASP A 122 -2.63 11.65 3.70
N ARG A 123 -2.40 10.47 3.11
CA ARG A 123 -1.95 9.27 3.81
C ARG A 123 -0.90 8.47 3.07
N ALA A 124 0.01 7.88 3.81
CA ALA A 124 1.00 6.96 3.29
C ALA A 124 0.43 5.54 3.20
N ARG A 125 0.58 4.92 2.03
CA ARG A 125 0.28 3.50 1.82
C ARG A 125 1.40 2.84 1.03
N THR A 126 1.70 1.61 1.40
CA THR A 126 2.69 0.78 0.71
C THR A 126 2.06 -0.55 0.36
N TYR A 127 2.49 -1.11 -0.76
CA TYR A 127 1.91 -2.29 -1.37
C TYR A 127 3.02 -3.22 -1.80
N TYR A 128 2.77 -4.52 -1.71
CA TYR A 128 3.61 -5.53 -2.32
C TYR A 128 2.76 -6.56 -3.04
N GLY A 129 3.38 -7.13 -4.07
CA GLY A 129 2.74 -8.12 -4.90
C GLY A 129 3.78 -8.81 -5.75
N SER A 130 3.34 -9.80 -6.51
CA SER A 130 4.27 -10.61 -7.29
C SER A 130 3.75 -10.99 -8.67
N GLU A 131 2.68 -10.30 -9.06
CA GLU A 131 2.05 -10.39 -10.37
C GLU A 131 1.98 -8.96 -10.95
N GLU A 132 1.88 -8.88 -12.28
CA GLU A 132 1.80 -7.62 -13.02
C GLU A 132 0.35 -7.16 -13.19
#